data_AF-A0A5N5I7A4-F1
#
_entry.id   AF-A0A5N5I7A4-F1
#
_cell.length_a   1.000
_cell.length_b   1.000
_cell.length_c   1.000
_cell.angle_alpha   90.00
_cell.angle_beta   90.00
_cell.angle_gamma   90.00
#
_symmetry.space_group_name_H-M   'P 1'
#
loop_
_entity.id
_entity.type
_entity.pdbx_description
1 polymer ?
#
loop_
_entity_poly.entity_id
_entity_poly.type
_entity_poly.pdbx_seq_one_letter_code
_entity_poly.pdbx_strand_id
1 'polypeptide(L)'
;MEDIIRDHPLWAGATDEEVNCAMEGLEKYVMTKLFSRTFASSPEDAKIDLETSHKIHLLQTFLKPEHLDIPVVLRNEASGLLAEKELRKINAFKAHCCKVINNLLLNASMSENHVLAGADDFLPVLIYVMIKVNPPQLHSNLKFIQLYRRQTKLVSEPAYYFTNLDSAKTFIFELNAKSISIDEIEFEKKKGTTHTLEEMTTSQGQTDPGSSAASHYKGRSGSSNYPCVDKEAGDLTVGDVERLLTAYEEVVTKYTSLCAAVGNLSFSRTEPHATGLEARNVVLTESEETDKNSDQRG
;
A
#
# COMPACT_ATOMS: atom_id res chain seq x y z
N MET A 1 1.05 1.37 22.77
CA MET A 1 1.65 0.14 23.34
C MET A 1 3.15 0.29 23.55
N GLU A 2 3.88 0.98 22.68
CA GLU A 2 5.32 1.21 22.88
C GLU A 2 5.63 1.96 24.18
N ASP A 3 4.97 3.10 24.42
CA ASP A 3 5.15 3.87 25.67
C ASP A 3 4.78 3.04 26.91
N ILE A 4 3.71 2.24 26.81
CA ILE A 4 3.28 1.34 27.89
C ILE A 4 4.36 0.30 28.23
N ILE A 5 5.05 -0.25 27.23
CA ILE A 5 6.15 -1.21 27.46
C ILE A 5 7.35 -0.48 28.07
N ARG A 6 7.68 0.72 27.59
CA ARG A 6 8.82 1.52 28.09
C ARG A 6 8.62 1.97 29.53
N ASP A 7 7.39 2.35 29.89
CA ASP A 7 7.05 2.84 31.23
C ASP A 7 6.75 1.70 32.22
N HIS A 8 6.71 0.44 31.75
CA HIS A 8 6.37 -0.69 32.61
C HIS A 8 7.52 -1.02 33.58
N PRO A 9 7.28 -1.14 34.90
CA PRO A 9 8.35 -1.40 35.88
C PRO A 9 9.18 -2.65 35.59
N LEU A 10 8.58 -3.71 35.04
CA LEU A 10 9.29 -4.93 34.64
C LEU A 10 10.24 -4.76 33.44
N TRP A 11 10.10 -3.67 32.67
CA TRP A 11 10.92 -3.34 31.51
C TRP A 11 11.88 -2.16 31.78
N ALA A 12 11.93 -1.65 33.01
CA ALA A 12 12.74 -0.48 33.36
C ALA A 12 14.25 -0.63 33.10
N GLY A 13 14.76 -1.87 33.01
CA GLY A 13 16.15 -2.17 32.68
C GLY A 13 16.39 -2.60 31.22
N ALA A 14 15.34 -2.63 30.39
CA ALA A 14 15.45 -3.09 29.01
C ALA A 14 16.12 -2.04 28.13
N THR A 15 16.98 -2.50 27.23
CA THR A 15 17.62 -1.66 26.20
C THR A 15 16.62 -1.27 25.11
N ASP A 16 16.93 -0.20 24.36
CA ASP A 16 16.13 0.19 23.19
C ASP A 16 16.00 -0.92 22.15
N GLU A 17 17.03 -1.76 22.01
CA GLU A 17 17.01 -2.89 21.07
C GLU A 17 16.04 -3.99 21.53
N GLU A 18 16.02 -4.31 22.82
CA GLU A 18 15.08 -5.29 23.38
C GLU A 18 13.63 -4.81 23.27
N VAL A 19 13.38 -3.53 23.57
CA VAL A 19 12.07 -2.91 23.36
C VAL A 19 11.68 -2.94 21.89
N ASN A 20 12.63 -2.65 20.98
CA ASN A 20 12.40 -2.73 19.54
C ASN A 20 12.04 -4.15 19.09
N CYS A 21 12.78 -5.17 19.52
CA CYS A 21 12.50 -6.57 19.22
C CYS A 21 11.12 -7.00 19.75
N ALA A 22 10.76 -6.59 20.96
CA ALA A 22 9.45 -6.86 21.53
C ALA A 22 8.33 -6.25 20.69
N MET A 23 8.52 -5.00 20.25
CA MET A 23 7.57 -4.30 19.38
C MET A 23 7.47 -4.93 17.97
N GLU A 24 8.56 -5.44 17.41
CA GLU A 24 8.51 -6.23 16.17
C GLU A 24 7.77 -7.56 16.36
N GLY A 25 7.99 -8.23 17.48
CA GLY A 25 7.24 -9.43 17.85
C GLY A 25 5.74 -9.17 17.99
N LEU A 26 5.37 -8.05 18.60
CA LEU A 26 3.99 -7.61 18.74
C LEU A 26 3.35 -7.28 17.39
N GLU A 27 4.02 -6.50 16.53
CA GLU A 27 3.57 -6.20 15.17
C GLU A 27 3.33 -7.51 14.41
N LYS A 28 4.30 -8.43 14.42
CA LYS A 28 4.19 -9.73 13.76
C LYS A 28 3.00 -10.52 14.30
N TYR A 29 2.83 -10.61 15.62
CA TYR A 29 1.74 -11.36 16.23
C TYR A 29 0.37 -10.81 15.84
N VAL A 30 0.16 -9.51 16.02
CA VAL A 30 -1.10 -8.83 15.70
C VAL A 30 -1.40 -8.95 14.20
N MET A 31 -0.44 -8.63 13.34
CA MET A 31 -0.66 -8.64 11.90
C MET A 31 -0.84 -10.05 11.34
N THR A 32 -0.24 -11.09 11.95
CA THR A 32 -0.53 -12.48 11.58
C THR A 32 -1.98 -12.86 11.87
N LYS A 33 -2.55 -12.41 13.00
CA LYS A 33 -3.95 -12.68 13.35
C LYS A 33 -4.94 -11.88 12.52
N LEU A 34 -4.59 -10.65 12.15
CA LEU A 34 -5.44 -9.75 11.38
C LEU A 34 -5.28 -9.90 9.87
N PHE A 35 -4.25 -10.61 9.38
CA PHE A 35 -3.90 -10.70 7.96
C PHE A 35 -5.09 -10.99 7.04
N SER A 36 -5.90 -12.00 7.37
CA SER A 36 -7.09 -12.39 6.57
C SER A 36 -8.15 -11.29 6.42
N ARG A 37 -8.14 -10.26 7.28
CA ARG A 37 -9.08 -9.14 7.25
C ARG A 37 -8.45 -7.85 6.73
N THR A 38 -7.13 -7.74 6.76
CA THR A 38 -6.42 -6.49 6.46
C THR A 38 -5.65 -6.54 5.14
N PHE A 39 -5.27 -7.73 4.66
CA PHE A 39 -4.58 -7.90 3.38
C PHE A 39 -5.59 -8.11 2.25
N ALA A 40 -5.46 -7.34 1.16
CA ALA A 40 -6.37 -7.37 0.01
C ALA A 40 -7.86 -7.35 0.44
N SER A 41 -8.18 -6.46 1.38
CA SER A 41 -9.45 -6.49 2.10
C SER A 41 -10.63 -5.98 1.29
N SER A 42 -10.38 -5.21 0.22
CA SER A 42 -11.40 -4.70 -0.69
C SER A 42 -11.30 -5.37 -2.07
N PRO A 43 -12.43 -5.54 -2.79
CA PRO A 43 -12.42 -6.10 -4.14
C PRO A 43 -11.64 -5.22 -5.13
N GLU A 44 -11.53 -3.92 -4.87
CA GLU A 44 -10.72 -2.98 -5.66
C GLU A 44 -9.22 -3.34 -5.58
N ASP A 45 -8.71 -3.72 -4.40
CA ASP A 45 -7.31 -4.12 -4.24
C ASP A 45 -6.99 -5.34 -5.12
N ALA A 46 -7.88 -6.34 -5.14
CA ALA A 46 -7.75 -7.53 -5.96
C ALA A 46 -7.81 -7.21 -7.47
N LYS A 47 -8.67 -6.26 -7.86
CA LYS A 47 -8.74 -5.76 -9.24
C LYS A 47 -7.44 -5.09 -9.66
N ILE A 48 -6.90 -4.18 -8.84
CA ILE A 48 -5.65 -3.48 -9.13
C ILE A 48 -4.47 -4.47 -9.21
N ASP A 49 -4.42 -5.47 -8.32
CA ASP A 49 -3.41 -6.53 -8.36
C ASP A 49 -3.46 -7.32 -9.68
N LEU A 50 -4.66 -7.69 -10.13
CA LEU A 50 -4.84 -8.42 -11.38
C LEU A 50 -4.41 -7.58 -12.58
N GLU A 51 -4.87 -6.34 -12.67
CA GLU A 51 -4.51 -5.39 -13.74
C GLU A 51 -2.99 -5.15 -13.77
N THR A 52 -2.37 -4.96 -12.60
CA THR A 52 -0.93 -4.77 -12.47
C THR A 52 -0.17 -6.02 -12.95
N SER A 53 -0.61 -7.21 -12.56
CA SER A 53 0.02 -8.47 -12.99
C SER A 53 -0.10 -8.69 -14.50
N HIS A 54 -1.28 -8.45 -15.08
CA HIS A 54 -1.48 -8.54 -16.53
C HIS A 54 -0.60 -7.54 -17.29
N LYS A 55 -0.52 -6.30 -16.79
CA LYS A 55 0.35 -5.27 -17.35
C LYS A 55 1.81 -5.70 -17.32
N ILE A 56 2.29 -6.21 -16.20
CA ILE A 56 3.65 -6.74 -16.07
C ILE A 56 3.89 -7.88 -17.06
N HIS A 57 2.95 -8.83 -17.15
CA HIS A 57 3.07 -9.98 -18.07
C HIS A 57 3.20 -9.53 -19.52
N LEU A 58 2.37 -8.58 -19.96
CA LEU A 58 2.48 -7.98 -21.27
C LEU A 58 3.86 -7.33 -21.48
N LEU A 59 4.33 -6.50 -20.55
CA LEU A 59 5.62 -5.83 -20.64
C LEU A 59 6.79 -6.83 -20.72
N GLN A 60 6.72 -7.96 -20.01
CA GLN A 60 7.76 -9.00 -20.06
C GLN A 60 8.02 -9.53 -21.47
N THR A 61 7.01 -9.54 -22.35
CA THR A 61 7.11 -10.12 -23.70
C THR A 61 8.00 -9.31 -24.65
N PHE A 62 8.18 -8.01 -24.41
CA PHE A 62 8.90 -7.13 -25.33
C PHE A 62 9.82 -6.11 -24.67
N LEU A 63 9.68 -5.83 -23.37
CA LEU A 63 10.49 -4.83 -22.69
C LEU A 63 11.91 -5.35 -22.47
N LYS A 64 12.87 -4.55 -22.94
CA LYS A 64 14.30 -4.78 -22.81
C LYS A 64 14.93 -3.68 -21.94
N PRO A 65 16.12 -3.91 -21.35
CA PRO A 65 16.76 -2.91 -20.49
C PRO A 65 17.01 -1.56 -21.18
N GLU A 66 17.21 -1.53 -22.49
CA GLU A 66 17.40 -0.29 -23.28
C GLU A 66 16.19 0.63 -23.22
N HIS A 67 14.97 0.10 -23.11
CA HIS A 67 13.75 0.91 -23.07
C HIS A 67 13.57 1.67 -21.76
N LEU A 68 14.39 1.35 -20.76
CA LEU A 68 14.43 2.01 -19.46
C LEU A 68 15.80 2.69 -19.24
N ASP A 69 16.56 2.93 -20.31
CA ASP A 69 17.88 3.57 -20.25
C ASP A 69 18.91 2.87 -19.35
N ILE A 70 18.78 1.54 -19.16
CA ILE A 70 19.68 0.78 -18.27
C ILE A 70 21.04 0.55 -18.95
N PRO A 71 22.15 1.06 -18.39
CA PRO A 71 23.50 0.84 -18.89
C PRO A 71 23.88 -0.64 -18.92
N VAL A 72 24.72 -1.04 -19.89
CA VAL A 72 25.16 -2.44 -20.05
C VAL A 72 25.86 -2.99 -18.80
N VAL A 73 26.59 -2.12 -18.09
CA VAL A 73 27.28 -2.40 -16.83
C VAL A 73 26.35 -2.93 -15.74
N LEU A 74 25.10 -2.46 -15.74
CA LEU A 74 24.09 -2.82 -14.74
C LEU A 74 23.28 -4.07 -15.12
N ARG A 75 23.55 -4.68 -16.28
CA ARG A 75 22.85 -5.88 -16.80
C ARG A 75 23.50 -7.16 -16.29
N ASN A 76 23.71 -7.25 -14.99
CA ASN A 76 24.25 -8.44 -14.35
C ASN A 76 23.13 -9.46 -14.10
N GLU A 77 23.11 -10.54 -14.89
CA GLU A 77 22.10 -11.61 -14.78
C GLU A 77 22.07 -12.28 -13.40
N ALA A 78 23.23 -12.53 -12.79
CA ALA A 78 23.31 -13.17 -11.47
C ALA A 78 22.69 -12.31 -10.36
N SER A 79 22.83 -10.98 -10.47
CA SER A 79 22.25 -10.05 -9.52
C SER A 79 20.75 -9.83 -9.74
N GLY A 80 20.30 -9.88 -11.00
CA GLY A 80 18.88 -9.93 -11.35
C GLY A 80 18.17 -11.13 -10.71
N LEU A 81 18.78 -12.32 -10.75
CA LEU A 81 18.25 -13.53 -10.11
C LEU A 81 18.18 -13.42 -8.57
N LEU A 82 19.18 -12.78 -7.95
CA LEU A 82 19.16 -12.56 -6.50
C LEU A 82 18.07 -11.56 -6.10
N ALA A 83 17.91 -10.48 -6.87
CA ALA A 83 16.87 -9.50 -6.66
C ALA A 83 15.47 -10.12 -6.86
N GLU A 84 15.33 -11.01 -7.85
CA GLU A 84 14.12 -11.81 -8.06
C GLU A 84 13.78 -12.67 -6.85
N LYS A 85 14.75 -13.41 -6.32
CA LYS A 85 14.55 -14.26 -5.15
C LYS A 85 14.09 -13.48 -3.93
N GLU A 86 14.61 -12.26 -3.73
CA GLU A 86 14.18 -11.41 -2.61
C GLU A 86 12.83 -10.73 -2.86
N LEU A 87 12.53 -10.31 -4.10
CA LEU A 87 11.27 -9.64 -4.41
C LEU A 87 10.08 -10.62 -4.39
N ARG A 88 10.29 -11.90 -4.71
CA ARG A 88 9.27 -12.95 -4.50
C ARG A 88 8.93 -13.18 -3.03
N LYS A 89 9.80 -12.76 -2.09
CA LYS A 89 9.53 -12.82 -0.65
C LYS A 89 8.80 -11.59 -0.13
N ILE A 90 8.30 -10.69 -0.99
CA ILE A 90 7.55 -9.52 -0.54
C ILE A 90 6.34 -9.91 0.34
N ASN A 91 5.69 -11.04 0.02
CA ASN A 91 4.60 -11.63 0.81
C ASN A 91 5.04 -12.11 2.22
N ALA A 92 6.35 -12.28 2.45
CA ALA A 92 6.91 -12.70 3.73
C ALA A 92 7.33 -11.52 4.62
N PHE A 93 6.90 -10.30 4.32
CA PHE A 93 7.17 -9.06 5.08
C PHE A 93 8.65 -8.65 5.19
N LYS A 94 9.54 -9.33 4.47
CA LYS A 94 10.99 -9.09 4.49
C LYS A 94 11.48 -8.86 3.06
N ALA A 95 11.10 -7.72 2.48
CA ALA A 95 11.60 -7.33 1.17
C ALA A 95 13.02 -6.76 1.31
N HIS A 96 14.03 -7.63 1.29
CA HIS A 96 15.45 -7.24 1.20
C HIS A 96 15.89 -6.91 -0.25
N CYS A 97 14.96 -6.93 -1.21
CA CYS A 97 15.22 -6.76 -2.64
C CYS A 97 15.92 -5.43 -2.97
N CYS A 98 15.52 -4.31 -2.36
CA CYS A 98 16.14 -3.02 -2.61
C CYS A 98 17.60 -2.97 -2.12
N LYS A 99 17.94 -3.71 -1.06
CA LYS A 99 19.33 -3.87 -0.60
C LYS A 99 20.14 -4.68 -1.61
N VAL A 100 19.56 -5.71 -2.21
CA VAL A 100 20.23 -6.48 -3.28
C VAL A 100 20.49 -5.60 -4.50
N ILE A 101 19.52 -4.80 -4.93
CA ILE A 101 19.67 -3.89 -6.08
C ILE A 101 20.69 -2.78 -5.76
N ASN A 102 20.67 -2.21 -4.55
CA ASN A 102 21.67 -1.23 -4.15
C ASN A 102 23.09 -1.83 -4.11
N ASN A 103 23.24 -3.05 -3.59
CA ASN A 103 24.53 -3.76 -3.61
C ASN A 103 25.00 -4.06 -5.04
N LEU A 104 24.09 -4.34 -5.98
CA LEU A 104 24.43 -4.47 -7.39
C LEU A 104 24.99 -3.17 -7.96
N LEU A 105 24.32 -2.03 -7.73
CA LEU A 105 24.80 -0.72 -8.18
C LEU A 105 26.19 -0.41 -7.59
N LEU A 106 26.36 -0.64 -6.29
CA LEU A 106 27.64 -0.45 -5.62
C LEU A 106 28.73 -1.34 -6.24
N ASN A 107 28.47 -2.62 -6.49
CA ASN A 107 29.44 -3.51 -7.13
C ASN A 107 29.80 -3.07 -8.57
N ALA A 108 28.82 -2.63 -9.35
CA ALA A 108 29.05 -2.13 -10.71
C ALA A 108 29.84 -0.81 -10.72
N SER A 109 29.61 0.07 -9.73
CA SER A 109 30.37 1.30 -9.56
C SER A 109 31.85 1.03 -9.25
N MET A 110 32.14 -0.01 -8.48
CA MET A 110 33.50 -0.41 -8.11
C MET A 110 34.27 -1.07 -9.25
N SER A 111 33.60 -1.69 -10.24
CA SER A 111 34.26 -2.36 -11.36
C SER A 111 34.66 -1.43 -12.50
N GLU A 112 33.97 -0.29 -12.71
CA GLU A 112 34.15 0.53 -13.92
C GLU A 112 34.57 2.01 -13.68
N ASN A 113 35.01 2.41 -12.49
CA ASN A 113 35.36 3.83 -12.19
C ASN A 113 34.23 4.84 -12.51
N HIS A 114 32.99 4.37 -12.64
CA HIS A 114 31.81 5.18 -12.90
C HIS A 114 30.97 5.22 -11.64
N VAL A 115 30.57 6.42 -11.18
CA VAL A 115 29.72 6.56 -9.98
C VAL A 115 28.30 6.16 -10.35
N LEU A 116 28.01 4.87 -10.32
CA LEU A 116 26.68 4.28 -10.50
C LEU A 116 26.06 4.06 -9.12
N ALA A 117 25.49 5.10 -8.54
CA ALA A 117 24.91 5.05 -7.20
C ALA A 117 23.77 6.08 -6.99
N GLY A 118 23.31 6.72 -8.07
CA GLY A 118 22.22 7.70 -8.01
C GLY A 118 20.84 7.04 -8.07
N ALA A 119 19.80 7.82 -7.73
CA ALA A 119 18.42 7.39 -7.92
C ALA A 119 18.10 7.11 -9.41
N ASP A 120 18.74 7.86 -10.32
CA ASP A 120 18.60 7.74 -11.76
C ASP A 120 19.16 6.41 -12.31
N ASP A 121 20.13 5.81 -11.62
CA ASP A 121 20.64 4.47 -11.94
C ASP A 121 19.80 3.36 -11.29
N PHE A 122 19.25 3.64 -10.09
CA PHE A 122 18.54 2.67 -9.28
C PHE A 122 17.11 2.39 -9.75
N LEU A 123 16.33 3.43 -9.99
CA LEU A 123 14.90 3.28 -10.26
C LEU A 123 14.63 2.50 -11.55
N PRO A 124 15.34 2.73 -12.68
CA PRO A 124 15.11 1.96 -13.89
C PRO A 124 15.44 0.47 -13.73
N VAL A 125 16.52 0.15 -13.00
CA VAL A 125 16.88 -1.23 -12.66
C VAL A 125 15.81 -1.86 -11.77
N LEU A 126 15.28 -1.13 -10.79
CA LEU A 126 14.19 -1.60 -9.94
C LEU A 126 12.92 -1.89 -10.74
N ILE A 127 12.52 -1.00 -11.64
CA ILE A 127 11.36 -1.20 -12.53
C ILE A 127 11.57 -2.46 -13.38
N TYR A 128 12.73 -2.61 -14.00
CA TYR A 128 13.04 -3.77 -14.83
C TYR A 128 12.99 -5.08 -14.05
N VAL A 129 13.60 -5.13 -12.86
CA VAL A 129 13.54 -6.30 -11.98
C VAL A 129 12.10 -6.60 -11.60
N MET A 130 11.31 -5.59 -11.19
CA MET A 130 9.91 -5.79 -10.82
C MET A 130 9.08 -6.36 -11.97
N ILE A 131 9.32 -5.90 -13.20
CA ILE A 131 8.70 -6.46 -14.41
C ILE A 131 9.14 -7.91 -14.61
N LYS A 132 10.43 -8.23 -14.53
CA LYS A 132 10.91 -9.61 -14.74
C LYS A 132 10.41 -10.59 -13.68
N VAL A 133 10.22 -10.13 -12.45
CA VAL A 133 9.77 -10.99 -11.34
C VAL A 133 8.26 -11.23 -11.37
N ASN A 134 7.49 -10.20 -11.72
CA ASN A 134 6.03 -10.15 -11.54
C ASN A 134 5.58 -10.60 -10.13
N PRO A 135 5.85 -9.79 -9.08
CA PRO A 135 5.52 -10.17 -7.71
C PRO A 135 4.00 -10.36 -7.54
N PRO A 136 3.55 -11.49 -6.97
CA PRO A 136 2.12 -11.71 -6.77
C PRO A 136 1.54 -10.70 -5.79
N GLN A 137 0.35 -10.17 -6.11
CA GLN A 137 -0.39 -9.23 -5.26
C GLN A 137 0.44 -7.99 -4.88
N LEU A 138 1.23 -7.48 -5.83
CA LEU A 138 2.16 -6.37 -5.63
C LEU A 138 1.51 -5.14 -4.98
N HIS A 139 0.33 -4.73 -5.46
CA HIS A 139 -0.38 -3.57 -4.93
C HIS A 139 -0.81 -3.81 -3.48
N SER A 140 -1.44 -4.96 -3.20
CA SER A 140 -1.87 -5.31 -1.84
C SER A 140 -0.70 -5.39 -0.86
N ASN A 141 0.46 -5.90 -1.29
CA ASN A 141 1.67 -5.94 -0.47
C ASN A 141 2.16 -4.53 -0.09
N LEU A 142 2.29 -3.64 -1.07
CA LEU A 142 2.77 -2.27 -0.82
C LEU A 142 1.79 -1.51 0.08
N LYS A 143 0.49 -1.59 -0.21
CA LYS A 143 -0.57 -0.99 0.62
C LYS A 143 -0.53 -1.52 2.05
N PHE A 144 -0.37 -2.83 2.24
CA PHE A 144 -0.28 -3.41 3.57
C PHE A 144 0.93 -2.90 4.34
N ILE A 145 2.11 -2.82 3.71
CA ILE A 145 3.32 -2.28 4.35
C ILE A 145 3.08 -0.83 4.76
N GLN A 146 2.49 -0.01 3.88
CA GLN A 146 2.20 1.40 4.15
C GLN A 146 1.28 1.59 5.35
N LEU A 147 0.27 0.74 5.50
CA LEU A 147 -0.75 0.88 6.54
C LEU A 147 -0.34 0.27 7.88
N TYR A 148 0.42 -0.82 7.86
CA TYR A 148 0.59 -1.66 9.05
C TYR A 148 2.03 -1.81 9.54
N ARG A 149 3.02 -1.33 8.79
CA ARG A 149 4.38 -1.23 9.30
C ARG A 149 4.45 -0.13 10.35
N ARG A 150 5.09 -0.37 11.49
CA ARG A 150 5.37 0.68 12.48
C ARG A 150 6.05 1.87 11.83
N GLN A 151 5.45 3.06 12.00
CA GLN A 151 5.95 4.30 11.39
C GLN A 151 7.41 4.59 11.75
N THR A 152 7.83 4.27 12.98
CA THR A 152 9.22 4.43 13.45
C THR A 152 10.23 3.52 12.73
N LYS A 153 9.77 2.49 12.02
CA LYS A 153 10.58 1.57 11.22
C LYS A 153 10.48 1.81 9.72
N LEU A 154 9.59 2.70 9.27
CA LEU A 154 9.46 3.12 7.88
C LEU A 154 9.99 4.57 7.75
N VAL A 155 11.25 4.77 8.12
CA VAL A 155 11.98 6.05 8.05
C VAL A 155 13.34 5.84 7.40
N SER A 156 13.97 6.90 6.90
CA SER A 156 15.32 6.87 6.29
C SER A 156 15.40 5.86 5.12
N GLU A 157 16.42 4.98 5.11
CA GLU A 157 16.67 3.99 4.05
C GLU A 157 15.44 3.10 3.74
N PRO A 158 14.77 2.44 4.72
CA PRO A 158 13.52 1.73 4.47
C PRO A 158 12.43 2.55 3.78
N ALA A 159 12.23 3.81 4.18
CA ALA A 159 11.24 4.68 3.57
C ALA A 159 11.61 5.04 2.14
N TYR A 160 12.89 5.34 1.89
CA TYR A 160 13.40 5.62 0.56
C TYR A 160 13.13 4.45 -0.40
N TYR A 161 13.44 3.22 0.02
CA TYR A 161 13.19 2.04 -0.80
C TYR A 161 11.70 1.76 -1.00
N PHE A 162 10.89 1.96 0.03
CA PHE A 162 9.44 1.83 -0.09
C PHE A 162 8.88 2.82 -1.11
N THR A 163 9.29 4.09 -1.06
CA THR A 163 8.88 5.10 -2.05
C THR A 163 9.30 4.70 -3.46
N ASN A 164 10.53 4.20 -3.66
CA ASN A 164 10.95 3.75 -4.99
C ASN A 164 10.16 2.54 -5.48
N LEU A 165 9.78 1.60 -4.60
CA LEU A 165 8.91 0.47 -4.96
C LEU A 165 7.52 0.95 -5.38
N ASP A 166 6.94 1.90 -4.64
CA ASP A 166 5.63 2.47 -4.93
C ASP A 166 5.65 3.30 -6.22
N SER A 167 6.71 4.08 -6.44
CA SER A 167 6.95 4.79 -7.71
C SER A 167 7.11 3.82 -8.88
N ALA A 168 7.87 2.73 -8.72
CA ALA A 168 8.03 1.72 -9.76
C ALA A 168 6.71 1.03 -10.09
N LYS A 169 5.91 0.65 -9.07
CA LYS A 169 4.56 0.08 -9.27
C LYS A 169 3.66 1.06 -10.03
N THR A 170 3.68 2.33 -9.65
CA THR A 170 2.86 3.38 -10.29
C THR A 170 3.28 3.59 -11.74
N PHE A 171 4.59 3.67 -12.00
CA PHE A 171 5.13 3.77 -13.35
C PHE A 171 4.70 2.60 -14.22
N ILE A 172 4.83 1.35 -13.73
CA ILE A 172 4.42 0.14 -14.46
C ILE A 172 2.93 0.17 -14.79
N PHE A 173 2.09 0.59 -13.82
CA PHE A 173 0.65 0.65 -13.98
C PHE A 173 0.24 1.69 -15.04
N GLU A 174 0.87 2.87 -15.03
CA GLU A 174 0.57 3.99 -15.93
C GLU A 174 1.33 3.92 -17.27
N LEU A 175 2.25 2.97 -17.43
CA LEU A 175 3.17 2.87 -18.57
C LEU A 175 2.40 2.83 -19.90
N ASN A 176 2.73 3.75 -20.79
CA ASN A 176 2.18 3.81 -22.15
C ASN A 176 3.32 3.84 -23.18
N ALA A 177 2.97 3.78 -24.47
CA ALA A 177 3.94 3.74 -25.57
C ALA A 177 4.95 4.90 -25.52
N LYS A 178 4.50 6.09 -25.11
CA LYS A 178 5.33 7.30 -24.99
C LYS A 178 6.33 7.20 -23.84
N SER A 179 6.02 6.44 -22.78
CA SER A 179 6.90 6.23 -21.62
C SER A 179 8.13 5.37 -21.93
N ILE A 180 8.11 4.60 -23.02
CA ILE A 180 9.20 3.66 -23.37
C ILE A 180 9.71 3.84 -24.81
N SER A 181 9.37 4.96 -25.46
CA SER A 181 9.80 5.30 -26.82
C SER A 181 9.53 4.21 -27.87
N ILE A 182 8.41 3.48 -27.73
CA ILE A 182 7.94 2.50 -28.72
C ILE A 182 6.79 3.12 -29.51
N ASP A 183 6.70 2.82 -30.81
CA ASP A 183 5.58 3.24 -31.64
C ASP A 183 4.23 2.75 -31.05
N GLU A 184 3.25 3.65 -30.96
CA GLU A 184 1.95 3.38 -30.34
C GLU A 184 1.21 2.21 -31.02
N ILE A 185 1.39 2.07 -32.34
CA ILE A 185 0.86 0.95 -33.13
C ILE A 185 1.55 -0.37 -32.77
N GLU A 186 2.86 -0.35 -32.53
CA GLU A 186 3.62 -1.54 -32.13
C GLU A 186 3.27 -1.96 -30.69
N PHE A 187 3.09 -1.00 -29.79
CA PHE A 187 2.67 -1.22 -28.42
C PHE A 187 1.26 -1.84 -28.35
N GLU A 188 0.29 -1.26 -29.08
CA GLU A 188 -1.09 -1.78 -29.13
C GLU A 188 -1.18 -3.12 -29.85
N LYS A 189 -0.37 -3.35 -30.90
CA LYS A 189 -0.27 -4.67 -31.54
C LYS A 189 0.23 -5.73 -30.57
N LYS A 190 1.24 -5.42 -29.75
CA LYS A 190 1.76 -6.33 -28.73
C LYS A 190 0.72 -6.58 -27.64
N LYS A 191 -0.01 -5.55 -27.20
CA LYS A 191 -1.14 -5.67 -26.25
C LYS A 191 -2.25 -6.57 -26.79
N GLY A 192 -2.66 -6.37 -28.04
CA GLY A 192 -3.73 -7.14 -28.71
C GLY A 192 -3.38 -8.60 -28.98
N THR A 193 -2.11 -8.91 -29.27
CA THR A 193 -1.66 -10.30 -29.52
C THR A 193 -1.81 -11.20 -28.29
N THR A 194 -1.65 -10.64 -27.08
CA THR A 194 -1.83 -11.36 -25.81
C THR A 194 -3.29 -11.77 -25.54
N HIS A 195 -4.26 -10.89 -25.85
CA HIS A 195 -5.68 -11.21 -25.69
C HIS A 195 -6.12 -12.38 -26.59
N THR A 196 -5.56 -12.48 -27.81
CA THR A 196 -5.90 -13.57 -28.73
C THR A 196 -5.34 -14.92 -28.29
N LEU A 197 -4.25 -14.92 -27.50
CA LEU A 197 -3.61 -16.15 -27.02
C LEU A 197 -4.30 -16.73 -25.78
N GLU A 198 -4.90 -15.87 -24.94
CA GLU A 198 -5.67 -16.29 -23.75
C GLU A 198 -7.06 -16.87 -24.11
N GLU A 199 -7.67 -16.44 -25.22
CA GLU A 199 -8.95 -16.98 -25.68
C GLU A 199 -8.84 -18.38 -26.33
N MET A 200 -7.65 -18.78 -26.81
CA MET A 200 -7.45 -20.10 -27.43
C MET A 200 -7.16 -21.23 -26.43
N THR A 201 -6.88 -20.94 -25.16
CA THR A 201 -6.59 -21.97 -24.14
C THR A 201 -7.78 -22.38 -23.28
N THR A 202 -8.98 -21.80 -23.49
CA THR A 202 -10.19 -22.11 -22.70
C THR A 202 -11.25 -22.93 -23.45
N SER A 203 -10.91 -23.57 -24.58
CA SER A 203 -11.86 -24.42 -25.31
C SER A 203 -11.26 -25.71 -25.85
N GLN A 204 -10.94 -26.67 -24.97
CA GLN A 204 -11.06 -28.10 -25.29
C GLN A 204 -10.91 -28.98 -24.02
N GLY A 205 -12.00 -29.62 -23.60
CA GLY A 205 -11.99 -30.52 -22.43
C GLY A 205 -13.33 -31.16 -22.07
N GLN A 206 -13.88 -31.95 -23.01
CA GLN A 206 -14.70 -33.17 -22.84
C GLN A 206 -16.12 -33.18 -22.19
N THR A 207 -16.99 -33.88 -22.93
CA THR A 207 -18.34 -34.41 -22.68
C THR A 207 -18.44 -35.48 -21.58
N ASP A 208 -19.34 -35.24 -20.60
CA ASP A 208 -20.37 -36.06 -19.89
C ASP A 208 -20.38 -37.62 -19.89
N PRO A 209 -21.18 -38.33 -19.03
CA PRO A 209 -22.06 -37.89 -17.91
C PRO A 209 -22.05 -38.79 -16.62
N GLY A 210 -22.64 -38.32 -15.50
CA GLY A 210 -23.14 -39.21 -14.43
C GLY A 210 -23.40 -38.60 -13.02
N SER A 211 -24.68 -38.32 -12.71
CA SER A 211 -25.43 -38.30 -11.40
C SER A 211 -24.65 -38.44 -10.07
N SER A 212 -24.98 -37.79 -8.94
CA SER A 212 -26.15 -37.06 -8.45
C SER A 212 -25.79 -36.42 -7.10
N ALA A 213 -26.16 -35.16 -6.84
CA ALA A 213 -26.57 -34.64 -5.53
C ALA A 213 -27.01 -33.17 -5.68
N ALA A 214 -28.32 -32.98 -5.86
CA ALA A 214 -28.95 -31.67 -5.93
C ALA A 214 -28.97 -31.00 -4.55
N SER A 215 -28.42 -29.79 -4.46
CA SER A 215 -28.77 -28.82 -3.42
C SER A 215 -29.14 -27.51 -4.12
N HIS A 216 -30.43 -27.25 -4.18
CA HIS A 216 -31.02 -25.99 -4.63
C HIS A 216 -30.49 -24.81 -3.78
N TYR A 217 -29.71 -23.93 -4.39
CA TYR A 217 -29.75 -22.51 -4.06
C TYR A 217 -29.98 -21.71 -5.34
N LYS A 218 -31.19 -21.15 -5.39
CA LYS A 218 -31.75 -20.35 -6.48
C LYS A 218 -30.92 -19.07 -6.60
N GLY A 219 -30.29 -18.87 -7.76
CA GLY A 219 -29.59 -17.65 -8.11
C GLY A 219 -30.51 -16.43 -7.99
N ARG A 220 -30.09 -15.47 -7.19
CA ARG A 220 -30.64 -14.12 -7.18
C ARG A 220 -29.64 -13.25 -7.93
N SER A 221 -29.94 -13.01 -9.20
CA SER A 221 -29.32 -11.96 -10.01
C SER A 221 -29.43 -10.65 -9.24
N GLY A 222 -28.31 -10.18 -8.68
CA GLY A 222 -28.20 -8.86 -8.08
C GLY A 222 -27.89 -7.88 -9.20
N SER A 223 -28.86 -7.03 -9.52
CA SER A 223 -28.68 -5.91 -10.45
C SER A 223 -27.44 -5.11 -10.06
N SER A 224 -26.58 -4.81 -11.04
CA SER A 224 -25.58 -3.74 -10.91
C SER A 224 -26.29 -2.50 -10.35
N ASN A 225 -25.85 -2.04 -9.18
CA ASN A 225 -26.55 -1.02 -8.40
C ASN A 225 -26.37 0.40 -9.00
N TYR A 226 -25.63 0.53 -10.11
CA TYR A 226 -25.36 1.81 -10.77
C TYR A 226 -25.36 1.67 -12.30
N PRO A 227 -26.56 1.62 -12.93
CA PRO A 227 -26.74 1.34 -14.36
C PRO A 227 -26.14 2.36 -15.34
N CYS A 228 -25.65 3.50 -14.84
CA CYS A 228 -25.17 4.61 -15.67
C CYS A 228 -23.67 4.89 -15.53
N VAL A 229 -22.94 4.16 -14.66
CA VAL A 229 -21.51 4.44 -14.41
C VAL A 229 -20.62 4.07 -15.60
N ASP A 230 -21.05 3.13 -16.43
CA ASP A 230 -20.30 2.64 -17.58
C ASP A 230 -20.84 3.13 -18.94
N LYS A 231 -21.77 4.10 -18.95
CA LYS A 231 -22.37 4.66 -20.18
C LYS A 231 -21.69 5.95 -20.61
N GLU A 232 -21.38 6.10 -21.90
CA GLU A 232 -20.90 7.35 -22.47
C GLU A 232 -22.05 8.36 -22.67
N ALA A 233 -21.75 9.66 -22.75
CA ALA A 233 -22.77 10.72 -22.84
C ALA A 233 -23.72 10.57 -24.04
N GLY A 234 -23.31 9.87 -25.11
CA GLY A 234 -24.12 9.57 -26.29
C GLY A 234 -25.13 8.43 -26.10
N ASP A 235 -24.98 7.61 -25.06
CA ASP A 235 -25.78 6.39 -24.82
C ASP A 235 -26.92 6.61 -23.81
N LEU A 236 -27.10 7.84 -23.35
CA LEU A 236 -28.11 8.22 -22.36
C LEU A 236 -29.37 8.76 -23.03
N THR A 237 -30.50 8.11 -22.78
CA THR A 237 -31.81 8.63 -23.19
C THR A 237 -32.33 9.64 -22.17
N VAL A 238 -33.30 10.48 -22.55
CA VAL A 238 -33.93 11.46 -21.63
C VAL A 238 -34.49 10.78 -20.37
N GLY A 239 -35.01 9.55 -20.50
CA GLY A 239 -35.51 8.75 -19.37
C GLY A 239 -34.41 8.09 -18.52
N ASP A 240 -33.15 8.05 -18.98
CA ASP A 240 -32.01 7.63 -18.15
C ASP A 240 -31.51 8.79 -17.27
N VAL A 241 -31.63 10.03 -17.76
CA VAL A 241 -31.27 11.24 -17.01
C VAL A 241 -32.19 11.43 -15.80
N GLU A 242 -33.51 11.22 -15.95
CA GLU A 242 -34.45 11.27 -14.82
C GLU A 242 -34.13 10.20 -13.76
N ARG A 243 -33.81 8.97 -14.18
CA ARG A 243 -33.42 7.88 -13.25
C ARG A 243 -32.09 8.17 -12.56
N LEU A 244 -31.14 8.77 -13.26
CA LEU A 244 -29.85 9.17 -12.69
C LEU A 244 -30.04 10.26 -11.64
N LEU A 245 -30.91 11.24 -11.91
CA LEU A 245 -31.25 12.29 -10.95
C LEU A 245 -31.90 11.70 -9.70
N THR A 246 -32.87 10.79 -9.84
CA THR A 246 -33.48 10.11 -8.69
C THR A 246 -32.47 9.29 -7.88
N ALA A 247 -31.57 8.55 -8.55
CA ALA A 247 -30.53 7.79 -7.88
C ALA A 247 -29.53 8.69 -7.13
N TYR A 248 -29.17 9.83 -7.74
CA TYR A 248 -28.33 10.84 -7.11
C TYR A 248 -28.99 11.46 -5.87
N GLU A 249 -30.26 11.86 -5.97
CA GLU A 249 -31.04 12.39 -4.85
C GLU A 249 -31.13 11.39 -3.69
N GLU A 250 -31.30 10.09 -3.98
CA GLU A 250 -31.34 9.03 -2.98
C GLU A 250 -29.99 8.86 -2.26
N VAL A 251 -28.87 8.88 -3.01
CA VAL A 251 -27.52 8.81 -2.45
C VAL A 251 -27.21 10.03 -1.58
N VAL A 252 -27.54 11.23 -2.05
CA VAL A 252 -27.36 12.48 -1.28
C VAL A 252 -28.21 12.47 -0.01
N THR A 253 -29.44 11.98 -0.07
CA THR A 253 -30.32 11.86 1.11
C THR A 253 -29.75 10.89 2.14
N LYS A 254 -29.24 9.73 1.69
CA LYS A 254 -28.59 8.74 2.55
C LYS A 254 -27.31 9.30 3.19
N TYR A 255 -26.47 9.97 2.40
CA TYR A 255 -25.25 10.60 2.88
C TYR A 255 -25.55 11.72 3.90
N THR A 256 -26.53 12.57 3.62
CA THR A 256 -26.93 13.67 4.53
C THR A 256 -27.49 13.12 5.84
N SER A 257 -28.31 12.06 5.77
CA SER A 257 -28.83 11.37 6.95
C SER A 257 -27.73 10.71 7.77
N LEU A 258 -26.72 10.11 7.11
CA LEU A 258 -25.54 9.55 7.77
C LEU A 258 -24.70 10.63 8.45
N CYS A 259 -24.43 11.75 7.77
CA CYS A 259 -23.71 12.89 8.35
C CYS A 259 -24.46 13.48 9.56
N ALA A 260 -25.79 13.58 9.52
CA ALA A 260 -26.60 14.01 10.66
C ALA A 260 -26.52 13.01 11.83
N ALA A 261 -26.55 11.70 11.55
CA ALA A 261 -26.42 10.66 12.57
C ALA A 261 -25.03 10.65 13.23
N VAL A 262 -23.97 10.80 12.43
CA VAL A 262 -22.57 10.90 12.91
C VAL A 262 -22.34 12.21 13.67
N GLY A 263 -22.95 13.31 13.25
CA GLY A 263 -22.97 14.58 13.98
C GLY A 263 -23.62 14.44 15.37
N ASN A 264 -24.73 13.72 15.48
CA ASN A 264 -25.42 13.47 16.76
C ASN A 264 -24.66 12.47 17.67
N LEU A 265 -23.86 11.57 17.11
CA LEU A 265 -22.93 10.73 17.88
C LEU A 265 -21.79 11.54 18.50
N SER A 266 -21.48 12.72 17.95
CA SER A 266 -20.40 13.60 18.42
C SER A 266 -20.78 14.45 19.64
N PHE A 267 -22.04 14.43 20.11
CA PHE A 267 -22.52 15.28 21.23
C PHE A 267 -23.22 14.52 22.37
N SER A 268 -23.02 13.21 22.52
CA SER A 268 -23.48 12.46 23.70
C SER A 268 -22.32 11.97 24.58
N ARG A 269 -21.45 12.90 24.99
CA ARG A 269 -20.55 12.65 26.13
C ARG A 269 -20.26 13.91 26.93
N THR A 270 -21.30 14.54 27.46
CA THR A 270 -21.17 15.41 28.63
C THR A 270 -22.50 15.52 29.34
N GLU A 271 -22.63 14.83 30.48
CA GLU A 271 -23.54 15.22 31.56
C GLU A 271 -22.66 15.58 32.77
N PRO A 272 -22.85 16.75 33.39
CA PRO A 272 -22.14 17.17 34.59
C PRO A 272 -22.93 16.74 35.84
N HIS A 273 -22.35 15.87 36.67
CA HIS A 273 -22.86 15.65 38.02
C HIS A 273 -22.10 16.55 39.00
N ALA A 274 -22.81 17.57 39.51
CA ALA A 274 -22.44 18.34 40.69
C ALA A 274 -23.27 17.88 41.90
N THR A 275 -22.58 17.69 43.04
CA THR A 275 -23.03 17.77 44.45
C THR A 275 -21.78 17.36 45.25
N GLY A 276 -21.13 18.13 46.12
CA GLY A 276 -21.54 19.25 46.95
C GLY A 276 -21.38 18.82 48.42
N LEU A 277 -20.26 19.15 49.08
CA LEU A 277 -20.16 19.26 50.55
C LEU A 277 -18.88 20.02 51.01
N GLU A 278 -19.14 21.26 51.40
CA GLU A 278 -18.65 22.02 52.56
C GLU A 278 -17.15 22.37 52.79
N ALA A 279 -16.91 23.67 52.55
CA ALA A 279 -16.16 24.66 53.31
C ALA A 279 -15.45 24.26 54.61
N ARG A 280 -14.17 24.69 54.70
CA ARG A 280 -13.69 25.42 55.89
C ARG A 280 -12.53 26.36 55.55
N ASN A 281 -12.80 27.66 55.65
CA ASN A 281 -11.81 28.74 55.64
C ASN A 281 -10.98 28.71 56.93
N VAL A 282 -9.66 28.92 56.82
CA VAL A 282 -8.84 29.59 57.84
C VAL A 282 -7.87 30.53 57.13
N VAL A 283 -8.06 31.82 57.37
CA VAL A 283 -7.13 32.94 57.10
C VAL A 283 -6.25 33.12 58.32
N LEU A 284 -4.94 33.36 58.14
CA LEU A 284 -3.99 34.08 59.01
C LEU A 284 -2.72 34.33 58.15
N THR A 285 -2.57 35.48 57.47
CA THR A 285 -1.82 36.71 57.84
C THR A 285 -0.30 36.60 57.97
N GLU A 286 0.40 37.34 57.09
CA GLU A 286 1.70 38.06 57.22
C GLU A 286 2.97 37.20 57.55
N SER A 287 4.15 37.43 56.99
CA SER A 287 4.86 38.71 56.79
C SER A 287 5.92 38.65 55.68
N GLU A 288 6.20 39.82 55.12
CA GLU A 288 7.39 40.17 54.34
C GLU A 288 8.71 39.88 55.08
N GLU A 289 9.77 39.55 54.34
CA GLU A 289 11.07 40.24 54.51
C GLU A 289 11.97 40.01 53.28
N THR A 290 12.15 41.08 52.53
CA THR A 290 13.32 41.35 51.71
C THR A 290 14.56 41.46 52.61
N ASP A 291 15.68 40.85 52.24
CA ASP A 291 16.95 41.58 52.38
C ASP A 291 18.01 41.21 51.34
N LYS A 292 18.71 42.25 50.93
CA LYS A 292 19.89 42.28 50.07
C LYS A 292 21.09 41.83 50.88
N ASN A 293 22.07 41.15 50.26
CA ASN A 293 23.42 41.71 50.24
C ASN A 293 24.33 41.05 49.20
N SER A 294 24.85 41.91 48.33
CA SER A 294 26.23 41.90 47.82
C SER A 294 27.26 41.51 48.88
N ASP A 295 28.29 40.73 48.54
CA ASP A 295 29.64 41.29 48.36
C ASP A 295 30.65 40.31 47.74
N GLN A 296 31.73 40.91 47.26
CA GLN A 296 32.81 40.46 46.40
C GLN A 296 33.84 39.51 47.02
N ARG A 297 34.65 38.97 46.09
CA ARG A 297 36.10 38.70 46.13
C ARG A 297 36.60 37.35 46.65
N GLY A 298 37.36 36.72 45.75
CA GLY A 298 38.29 35.62 45.93
C GLY A 298 38.86 35.25 44.58
#